data_AF-A0AAN6RNR0-F1
#
_entry.id   AF-A0AAN6RNR0-F1
#
_cell.length_a   1.000
_cell.length_b   1.000
_cell.length_c   1.000
_cell.angle_alpha   90.00
_cell.angle_beta   90.00
_cell.angle_gamma   90.00
#
_symmetry.space_group_name_H-M   'P 1'
#
loop_
_entity.id
_entity.type
_entity.pdbx_description
1 polymer ?
#
loop_
_entity_poly.entity_id
_entity_poly.type
_entity_poly.pdbx_seq_one_letter_code
_entity_poly.pdbx_strand_id
1 'polypeptide(L)'
;MEPANAYPKTYKLLDRVFIVEKDKYIKRELTEDEYFRRPNGQVIHPYWVRERIQNEADAITFIRANTDIPVPKCRLYRQGGLLHLETTRIPGIMLDDVAQDKKPTAIDAVTEQINGNILPQLRRLHRRTIGFLDCALPVIPPPRIYRRDRRSWERVIAPETRPFVFCHNDLNNRNILVDPTTFRITGIIDWEFAGYFPSEWELALWPLDWEGGRLLNEQVERRDLALFGLEPEDLRDCLEERP
;
A
#
# COMPACT_ATOMS: atom_id res chain seq x y z
N MET A 1 3.17 -35.88 -3.73
CA MET A 1 2.19 -35.39 -2.74
C MET A 1 2.93 -34.44 -1.83
N GLU A 2 2.84 -33.13 -2.07
CA GLU A 2 3.36 -32.11 -1.15
C GLU A 2 2.56 -32.14 0.16
N PRO A 3 3.18 -31.97 1.34
CA PRO A 3 2.45 -31.98 2.59
C PRO A 3 1.52 -30.77 2.65
N ALA A 4 0.27 -31.00 3.04
CA ALA A 4 -0.75 -29.98 3.22
C ALA A 4 -0.24 -28.85 4.14
N ASN A 5 -0.01 -27.66 3.56
CA ASN A 5 0.09 -26.33 4.17
C ASN A 5 0.23 -26.29 5.71
N ALA A 6 1.45 -26.49 6.22
CA ALA A 6 1.76 -26.20 7.61
C ALA A 6 1.74 -24.68 7.84
N TYR A 7 0.95 -24.23 8.83
CA TYR A 7 0.95 -22.88 9.38
C TYR A 7 1.54 -22.92 10.79
N PRO A 8 2.13 -21.82 11.29
CA PRO A 8 2.32 -20.53 10.62
C PRO A 8 3.40 -20.55 9.54
N LYS A 9 3.26 -19.72 8.50
CA LYS A 9 4.34 -19.42 7.55
C LYS A 9 4.89 -18.04 7.86
N THR A 10 6.20 -17.92 7.98
CA THR A 10 6.86 -16.65 8.31
C THR A 10 7.75 -16.22 7.15
N TYR A 11 7.61 -14.98 6.72
CA TYR A 11 8.41 -14.37 5.65
C TYR A 11 8.99 -13.06 6.18
N LYS A 12 10.28 -12.83 5.93
CA LYS A 12 10.95 -11.58 6.30
C LYS A 12 11.23 -10.77 5.04
N LEU A 13 10.77 -9.52 5.03
CA LEU A 13 11.21 -8.51 4.07
C LEU A 13 12.28 -7.61 4.70
N LEU A 14 12.86 -6.72 3.90
CA LEU A 14 13.86 -5.74 4.34
C LEU A 14 13.39 -4.87 5.52
N ASP A 15 12.08 -4.69 5.66
CA ASP A 15 11.51 -3.71 6.58
C ASP A 15 10.56 -4.32 7.63
N ARG A 16 10.08 -5.55 7.45
CA ARG A 16 9.09 -6.19 8.34
C ARG A 16 9.08 -7.71 8.25
N VAL A 17 8.45 -8.35 9.23
CA VAL A 17 8.07 -9.77 9.19
C VAL A 17 6.59 -9.90 8.90
N PHE A 18 6.25 -10.84 8.02
CA PHE A 18 4.91 -11.35 7.80
C PHE A 18 4.76 -12.71 8.46
N ILE A 19 3.70 -12.87 9.25
CA ILE A 19 3.28 -14.15 9.81
C ILE A 19 1.91 -14.45 9.23
N VAL A 20 1.83 -15.54 8.48
CA VAL A 20 0.58 -16.02 7.89
C VAL A 20 0.11 -17.19 8.73
N GLU A 21 -1.12 -17.09 9.23
CA GLU A 21 -1.82 -18.16 9.91
C GLU A 21 -3.04 -18.59 9.08
N LYS A 22 -3.81 -19.56 9.58
CA LYS A 22 -4.94 -20.14 8.85
C LYS A 22 -6.00 -19.07 8.49
N ASP A 23 -6.29 -18.18 9.44
CA ASP A 23 -7.40 -17.22 9.41
C ASP A 23 -6.95 -15.75 9.47
N LYS A 24 -5.66 -15.47 9.63
CA LYS A 24 -5.12 -14.12 9.77
C LYS A 24 -3.74 -13.90 9.15
N TYR A 25 -3.44 -12.64 8.89
CA TYR A 25 -2.13 -12.13 8.47
C TYR A 25 -1.63 -11.15 9.51
N ILE A 26 -0.35 -11.22 9.85
CA ILE A 26 0.28 -10.30 10.80
C ILE A 26 1.48 -9.65 10.14
N LYS A 27 1.49 -8.32 10.07
CA LYS A 27 2.68 -7.50 9.77
C LYS A 27 3.31 -7.07 11.10
N ARG A 28 4.62 -7.27 11.26
CA ARG A 28 5.37 -6.92 12.48
C ARG A 28 6.65 -6.18 12.14
N GLU A 29 7.01 -5.19 12.95
CA GLU A 29 8.35 -4.57 12.93
C GLU A 29 9.48 -5.61 13.06
N LEU A 30 10.64 -5.30 12.48
CA LEU A 30 11.87 -6.04 12.73
C LEU A 30 12.48 -5.66 14.09
N THR A 31 13.07 -6.62 14.78
CA THR A 31 14.05 -6.38 15.84
C THR A 31 15.39 -5.92 15.24
N GLU A 32 16.25 -5.28 16.03
CA GLU A 32 17.57 -4.84 15.56
C GLU A 32 18.45 -5.99 15.04
N ASP A 33 18.35 -7.16 15.66
CA ASP A 33 19.06 -8.37 15.23
C ASP A 33 18.54 -8.92 13.89
N GLU A 34 17.30 -8.58 13.51
CA GLU A 34 16.70 -9.01 12.24
C GLU A 34 17.04 -8.07 11.07
N TYR A 35 17.61 -6.89 11.35
CA TYR A 35 17.99 -5.91 10.32
C TYR A 35 19.00 -6.49 9.34
N PHE A 36 18.85 -6.12 8.07
CA PHE A 36 19.77 -6.53 7.03
C PHE A 36 21.11 -5.80 7.19
N ARG A 37 22.20 -6.51 6.89
CA ARG A 37 23.56 -5.97 6.91
C ARG A 37 24.16 -6.10 5.52
N ARG A 38 24.78 -5.03 5.04
CA ARG A 38 25.57 -5.05 3.80
C ARG A 38 26.84 -5.89 4.00
N PRO A 39 27.49 -6.35 2.92
CA PRO A 39 28.78 -7.05 3.02
C PRO A 39 29.87 -6.25 3.77
N ASN A 40 29.81 -4.92 3.73
CA ASN A 40 30.70 -4.01 4.47
C ASN A 40 30.35 -3.85 5.96
N GLY A 41 29.34 -4.57 6.46
CA GLY A 41 28.90 -4.53 7.86
C GLY A 41 27.89 -3.43 8.20
N GLN A 42 27.59 -2.51 7.28
CA GLN A 42 26.63 -1.44 7.51
C GLN A 42 25.21 -2.00 7.68
N VAL A 43 24.54 -1.59 8.76
CA VAL A 43 23.15 -1.96 9.05
C VAL A 43 22.20 -1.14 8.17
N ILE A 44 21.26 -1.83 7.53
CA ILE A 44 20.19 -1.23 6.75
C ILE A 44 19.00 -1.04 7.68
N HIS A 45 18.79 0.19 8.13
CA HIS A 45 17.66 0.54 8.98
C HIS A 45 16.36 0.63 8.15
N PRO A 46 15.30 -0.09 8.55
CA PRO A 46 13.98 0.07 7.97
C PRO A 46 13.48 1.51 8.15
N TYR A 47 12.80 2.03 7.12
CA TYR A 47 12.34 3.42 7.13
C TYR A 47 10.81 3.51 7.18
N TRP A 48 10.33 4.33 8.10
CA TRP A 48 8.91 4.60 8.37
C TRP A 48 8.00 3.37 8.49
N VAL A 49 8.53 2.24 8.93
CA VAL A 49 7.76 0.99 9.01
C VAL A 49 6.65 1.12 10.04
N ARG A 50 6.98 1.67 11.20
CA ARG A 50 6.04 1.89 12.29
C ARG A 50 4.87 2.75 11.83
N GLU A 51 5.18 3.87 11.21
CA GLU A 51 4.23 4.88 10.73
C GLU A 51 3.34 4.29 9.63
N ARG A 52 3.89 3.48 8.72
CA ARG A 52 3.12 2.80 7.68
C ARG A 52 2.21 1.69 8.23
N ILE A 53 2.70 0.88 9.18
CA ILE A 53 1.87 -0.14 9.86
C ILE A 53 0.74 0.52 10.64
N GLN A 54 1.02 1.61 11.35
CA GLN A 54 -0.01 2.41 12.04
C GLN A 54 -1.03 2.95 11.03
N ASN A 55 -0.56 3.58 9.95
CA ASN A 55 -1.42 4.16 8.92
C ASN A 55 -2.32 3.11 8.25
N GLU A 56 -1.82 1.90 7.99
CA GLU A 56 -2.63 0.83 7.43
C GLU A 56 -3.81 0.47 8.34
N ALA A 57 -3.59 0.39 9.66
CA ALA A 57 -4.65 0.12 10.62
C ALA A 57 -5.69 1.25 10.67
N ASP A 58 -5.22 2.49 10.64
CA ASP A 58 -6.07 3.69 10.66
C ASP A 58 -6.90 3.78 9.38
N ALA A 59 -6.28 3.54 8.21
CA ALA A 59 -6.94 3.52 6.92
C ALA A 59 -7.99 2.41 6.82
N ILE A 60 -7.66 1.17 7.23
CA ILE A 60 -8.62 0.06 7.26
C ILE A 60 -9.81 0.38 8.16
N THR A 61 -9.57 0.98 9.33
CA THR A 61 -10.63 1.36 10.28
C THR A 61 -11.51 2.47 9.70
N PHE A 62 -10.89 3.49 9.10
CA PHE A 62 -11.58 4.62 8.51
C PHE A 62 -12.42 4.23 7.29
N ILE A 63 -11.86 3.45 6.37
CA ILE A 63 -12.57 2.98 5.17
C ILE A 63 -13.80 2.16 5.56
N ARG A 64 -13.64 1.18 6.47
CA ARG A 64 -14.78 0.40 6.97
C ARG A 64 -15.90 1.24 7.58
N ALA A 65 -15.56 2.35 8.24
CA ALA A 65 -16.53 3.21 8.90
C ALA A 65 -17.25 4.17 7.94
N ASN A 66 -16.68 4.45 6.76
CA ASN A 66 -17.13 5.56 5.88
C ASN A 66 -17.51 5.11 4.47
N THR A 67 -17.30 3.84 4.11
CA THR A 67 -17.58 3.28 2.78
C THR A 67 -18.15 1.86 2.89
N ASP A 68 -18.59 1.30 1.76
CA ASP A 68 -18.91 -0.12 1.63
C ASP A 68 -17.76 -0.96 1.03
N ILE A 69 -16.58 -0.35 0.85
CA ILE A 69 -15.41 -1.01 0.27
C ILE A 69 -15.00 -2.18 1.17
N PRO A 70 -14.89 -3.41 0.63
CA PRO A 70 -14.54 -4.56 1.44
C PRO A 70 -13.07 -4.48 1.89
N VAL A 71 -12.86 -4.35 3.20
CA VAL A 71 -11.53 -4.28 3.83
C VAL A 71 -11.42 -5.27 5.00
N PRO A 72 -10.23 -5.83 5.30
CA PRO A 72 -10.08 -6.87 6.31
C PRO A 72 -10.24 -6.30 7.71
N LYS A 73 -10.94 -6.99 8.64
CA LYS A 73 -10.95 -6.54 10.04
C LYS A 73 -9.50 -6.52 10.55
N CYS A 74 -9.13 -5.50 11.32
CA CYS A 74 -7.77 -5.37 11.81
C CYS A 74 -7.71 -5.07 13.31
N ARG A 75 -6.55 -5.39 13.90
CA ARG A 75 -6.18 -5.06 15.26
C ARG A 75 -4.70 -4.65 15.27
N LEU A 76 -4.44 -3.45 15.78
CA LEU A 76 -3.08 -2.96 16.02
C LEU A 76 -2.72 -3.14 17.49
N TYR A 77 -1.55 -3.69 17.78
CA TYR A 77 -1.09 -3.90 19.16
C TYR A 77 0.43 -3.91 19.26
N ARG A 78 0.93 -3.82 20.50
CA ARG A 78 2.36 -3.96 20.80
C ARG A 78 2.60 -5.25 21.57
N GLN A 79 3.65 -5.98 21.18
CA GLN A 79 4.11 -7.17 21.88
C GLN A 79 5.64 -7.19 21.83
N GLY A 80 6.29 -7.35 23.00
CA GLY A 80 7.75 -7.31 23.09
C GLY A 80 8.37 -6.00 22.57
N GLY A 81 7.67 -4.87 22.72
CA GLY A 81 8.10 -3.56 22.21
C GLY A 81 7.85 -3.31 20.72
N LEU A 82 7.51 -4.34 19.94
CA LEU A 82 7.29 -4.25 18.50
C LEU A 82 5.81 -4.01 18.17
N LEU A 83 5.56 -3.17 17.17
CA LEU A 83 4.23 -2.95 16.61
C LEU A 83 3.83 -4.13 15.71
N HIS A 84 2.59 -4.58 15.89
CA HIS A 84 1.97 -5.65 15.12
C HIS A 84 0.63 -5.16 14.58
N LEU A 85 0.40 -5.36 13.28
CA LEU A 85 -0.90 -5.24 12.66
C LEU A 85 -1.39 -6.63 12.27
N GLU A 86 -2.44 -7.08 12.92
CA GLU A 86 -3.14 -8.31 12.60
C GLU A 86 -4.38 -8.00 11.77
N THR A 87 -4.59 -8.73 10.68
CA THR A 87 -5.76 -8.61 9.81
C THR A 87 -6.41 -9.97 9.57
N THR A 88 -7.74 -10.00 9.47
CA THR A 88 -8.46 -11.21 9.08
C THR A 88 -8.20 -11.54 7.61
N ARG A 89 -8.09 -12.82 7.29
CA ARG A 89 -8.02 -13.28 5.91
C ARG A 89 -9.35 -13.04 5.19
N ILE A 90 -9.28 -12.44 4.00
CA ILE A 90 -10.43 -12.25 3.12
C ILE A 90 -10.54 -13.47 2.19
N PRO A 91 -11.75 -14.03 1.97
CA PRO A 91 -11.96 -15.09 1.00
C PRO A 91 -11.78 -14.59 -0.44
N GLY A 92 -11.17 -15.40 -1.30
CA GLY A 92 -10.91 -15.06 -2.69
C GLY A 92 -9.47 -15.38 -3.09
N ILE A 93 -9.14 -15.07 -4.34
CA ILE A 93 -7.77 -15.12 -4.88
C ILE A 93 -7.35 -13.71 -5.25
N MET A 94 -6.04 -13.41 -5.26
CA MET A 94 -5.57 -12.13 -5.77
C MET A 94 -5.92 -12.01 -7.26
N LEU A 95 -6.18 -10.80 -7.74
CA LEU A 95 -6.37 -10.57 -9.18
C LEU A 95 -5.13 -11.03 -9.97
N ASP A 96 -3.92 -10.86 -9.41
CA ASP A 96 -2.66 -11.35 -9.99
C ASP A 96 -2.61 -12.89 -10.12
N ASP A 97 -3.37 -13.63 -9.30
CA ASP A 97 -3.42 -15.10 -9.30
C ASP A 97 -4.51 -15.68 -10.22
N VAL A 98 -5.40 -14.85 -10.79
CA VAL A 98 -6.39 -15.31 -11.76
C VAL A 98 -5.70 -15.95 -12.97
N ALA A 99 -6.21 -17.10 -13.43
CA ALA A 99 -5.66 -17.83 -14.57
C ALA A 99 -5.54 -16.93 -15.83
N GLN A 100 -4.48 -17.12 -16.61
CA GLN A 100 -4.12 -16.22 -17.72
C GLN A 100 -5.21 -16.12 -18.80
N ASP A 101 -5.90 -17.23 -19.10
CA ASP A 101 -7.01 -17.29 -20.04
C ASP A 101 -8.24 -16.47 -19.59
N LYS A 102 -8.40 -16.28 -18.27
CA LYS A 102 -9.50 -15.51 -17.66
C LYS A 102 -9.08 -14.10 -17.25
N LYS A 103 -7.78 -13.79 -17.27
CA LYS A 103 -7.24 -12.52 -16.78
C LYS A 103 -7.88 -11.29 -17.45
N PRO A 104 -8.07 -11.24 -18.79
CA PRO A 104 -8.72 -10.09 -19.43
C PRO A 104 -10.13 -9.83 -18.89
N THR A 105 -10.96 -10.88 -18.84
CA THR A 105 -12.34 -10.78 -18.31
C THR A 105 -12.37 -10.36 -16.84
N ALA A 106 -11.43 -10.86 -16.03
CA ALA A 106 -11.33 -10.47 -14.63
C ALA A 106 -10.91 -9.01 -14.47
N ILE A 107 -9.96 -8.53 -15.28
CA ILE A 107 -9.53 -7.12 -15.30
C ILE A 107 -10.69 -6.22 -15.70
N ASP A 108 -11.47 -6.59 -16.72
CA ASP A 108 -12.64 -5.81 -17.15
C ASP A 108 -13.69 -5.70 -16.04
N ALA A 109 -14.04 -6.83 -15.42
CA ALA A 109 -15.00 -6.88 -14.31
C ALA A 109 -14.51 -6.09 -13.07
N VAL A 110 -13.22 -6.18 -12.74
CA VAL A 110 -12.63 -5.40 -11.64
C VAL A 110 -12.60 -3.91 -11.98
N THR A 111 -12.26 -3.55 -13.22
CA THR A 111 -12.22 -2.15 -13.68
C THR A 111 -13.60 -1.51 -13.59
N GLU A 112 -14.65 -2.22 -13.99
CA GLU A 112 -16.04 -1.76 -13.85
C GLU A 112 -16.38 -1.49 -12.37
N GLN A 113 -16.07 -2.43 -11.47
CA GLN A 113 -16.34 -2.28 -10.04
C GLN A 113 -15.51 -1.14 -9.41
N ILE A 114 -14.24 -1.00 -9.78
CA ILE A 114 -13.36 0.05 -9.27
C ILE A 114 -13.88 1.43 -9.70
N ASN A 115 -14.18 1.61 -10.98
CA ASN A 115 -14.63 2.90 -11.51
C ASN A 115 -16.07 3.23 -11.10
N GLY A 116 -16.95 2.22 -11.05
CA GLY A 116 -18.37 2.39 -10.73
C GLY A 116 -18.67 2.49 -9.24
N ASN A 117 -17.87 1.85 -8.37
CA ASN A 117 -18.18 1.78 -6.94
C ASN A 117 -17.03 2.25 -6.03
N ILE A 118 -15.79 1.78 -6.25
CA ILE A 118 -14.69 2.02 -5.29
C ILE A 118 -14.16 3.45 -5.35
N LEU A 119 -13.69 3.91 -6.53
CA LEU A 119 -13.11 5.25 -6.69
C LEU A 119 -14.10 6.37 -6.36
N PRO A 120 -15.40 6.31 -6.73
CA PRO A 120 -16.37 7.32 -6.32
C PRO A 120 -16.46 7.50 -4.79
N GLN A 121 -16.43 6.40 -4.05
CA GLN A 121 -16.48 6.44 -2.58
C GLN A 121 -15.21 7.05 -1.98
N LEU A 122 -14.04 6.67 -2.50
CA LEU A 122 -12.76 7.25 -2.08
C LEU A 122 -12.68 8.75 -2.40
N ARG A 123 -13.13 9.15 -3.59
CA ARG A 123 -13.13 10.55 -4.05
C ARG A 123 -14.07 11.46 -3.25
N ARG A 124 -15.13 10.91 -2.66
CA ARG A 124 -16.02 11.65 -1.74
C ARG A 124 -15.34 12.02 -0.43
N LEU A 125 -14.32 11.26 -0.01
CA LEU A 125 -13.56 11.52 1.20
C LEU A 125 -12.47 12.55 0.87
N HIS A 126 -12.67 13.80 1.28
CA HIS A 126 -11.77 14.89 0.92
C HIS A 126 -11.23 15.66 2.13
N ARG A 127 -10.01 16.17 1.99
CA ARG A 127 -9.32 16.98 2.99
C ARG A 127 -8.45 18.02 2.30
N ARG A 128 -8.19 19.15 2.97
CA ARG A 128 -7.28 20.18 2.47
C ARG A 128 -5.80 19.89 2.72
N THR A 129 -5.46 18.96 3.60
CA THR A 129 -4.08 18.72 4.02
C THR A 129 -3.61 17.37 3.51
N ILE A 130 -2.41 17.33 2.92
CA ILE A 130 -1.84 16.10 2.36
C ILE A 130 -1.44 15.11 3.47
N GLY A 131 -1.46 13.83 3.13
CA GLY A 131 -0.85 12.76 3.92
C GLY A 131 -1.86 11.89 4.62
N PHE A 132 -1.39 11.19 5.66
CA PHE A 132 -2.15 10.19 6.38
C PHE A 132 -3.32 10.78 7.18
N LEU A 133 -4.21 9.89 7.65
CA LEU A 133 -5.35 10.25 8.49
C LEU A 133 -4.89 10.94 9.79
N ASP A 134 -3.96 10.28 10.48
CA ASP A 134 -3.30 10.83 11.67
C ASP A 134 -2.27 11.89 11.27
N CYS A 135 -2.56 13.15 11.59
CA CYS A 135 -1.65 14.27 11.34
C CYS A 135 -0.45 14.34 12.28
N ALA A 136 -0.39 13.49 13.31
CA ALA A 136 0.83 13.32 14.10
C ALA A 136 1.91 12.55 13.31
N LEU A 137 1.51 11.71 12.33
CA LEU A 137 2.43 10.99 11.47
C LEU A 137 3.09 11.92 10.44
N PRO A 138 4.35 11.65 10.04
CA PRO A 138 5.00 12.37 8.95
C PRO A 138 4.25 12.18 7.64
N VAL A 139 4.40 13.12 6.71
CA VAL A 139 3.93 12.91 5.33
C VAL A 139 4.84 11.87 4.69
N ILE A 140 4.25 10.74 4.31
CA ILE A 140 4.93 9.68 3.57
C ILE A 140 4.22 9.57 2.22
N PRO A 141 4.81 10.09 1.13
CA PRO A 141 4.20 9.96 -0.17
C PRO A 141 4.24 8.51 -0.66
N PRO A 142 3.62 8.19 -1.81
CA PRO A 142 3.65 6.85 -2.37
C PRO A 142 5.08 6.35 -2.66
N PRO A 143 5.31 5.03 -2.73
CA PRO A 143 6.63 4.45 -2.96
C PRO A 143 7.37 4.97 -4.18
N ARG A 144 6.65 5.35 -5.25
CA ARG A 144 7.24 5.94 -6.46
C ARG A 144 7.94 7.28 -6.21
N ILE A 145 7.60 7.98 -5.12
CA ILE A 145 8.20 9.27 -4.76
C ILE A 145 9.30 9.08 -3.70
N TYR A 146 9.00 8.43 -2.57
CA TYR A 146 9.96 8.39 -1.45
C TYR A 146 11.04 7.30 -1.55
N ARG A 147 10.88 6.28 -2.40
CA ARG A 147 11.86 5.17 -2.41
C ARG A 147 13.26 5.65 -2.73
N ARG A 148 13.37 6.59 -3.67
CA ARG A 148 14.61 7.25 -4.05
C ARG A 148 15.03 8.30 -3.03
N ASP A 149 14.10 8.99 -2.39
CA ASP A 149 14.41 10.04 -1.44
C ASP A 149 13.63 9.95 -0.12
N ARG A 150 14.37 9.83 0.98
CA ARG A 150 13.86 9.67 2.34
C ARG A 150 13.94 10.96 3.15
N ARG A 151 13.84 12.13 2.50
CA ARG A 151 13.71 13.42 3.18
C ARG A 151 12.42 13.49 4.00
N SER A 152 12.36 14.47 4.90
CA SER A 152 11.09 14.90 5.47
C SER A 152 10.26 15.60 4.40
N TRP A 153 9.08 15.07 4.10
CA TRP A 153 8.17 15.64 3.11
C TRP A 153 7.26 16.69 3.73
N GLU A 154 7.08 17.80 3.02
CA GLU A 154 6.29 18.92 3.51
C GLU A 154 4.79 18.61 3.53
N ARG A 155 4.10 19.18 4.52
CA ARG A 155 2.66 19.10 4.64
C ARG A 155 1.98 20.20 3.84
N VAL A 156 1.75 19.91 2.56
CA VAL A 156 1.07 20.80 1.62
C VAL A 156 -0.42 20.96 1.96
N ILE A 157 -0.95 22.16 1.77
CA ILE A 157 -2.37 22.49 1.88
C ILE A 157 -2.93 22.78 0.48
N ALA A 158 -3.95 22.03 0.08
CA ALA A 158 -4.67 22.20 -1.17
C ALA A 158 -5.51 23.50 -1.20
N PRO A 159 -5.68 24.09 -2.40
CA PRO A 159 -6.67 25.15 -2.60
C PRO A 159 -8.10 24.61 -2.38
N GLU A 160 -9.04 25.49 -2.06
CA GLU A 160 -10.44 25.12 -1.78
C GLU A 160 -11.14 24.47 -2.97
N THR A 161 -10.78 24.92 -4.18
CA THR A 161 -11.38 24.45 -5.43
C THR A 161 -10.94 23.05 -5.84
N ARG A 162 -9.86 22.53 -5.24
CA ARG A 162 -9.30 21.21 -5.58
C ARG A 162 -8.71 20.56 -4.32
N PRO A 163 -9.56 20.14 -3.36
CA PRO A 163 -9.08 19.44 -2.18
C PRO A 163 -8.46 18.10 -2.57
N PHE A 164 -7.60 17.58 -1.68
CA PHE A 164 -7.11 16.22 -1.81
C PHE A 164 -8.22 15.22 -1.53
N VAL A 165 -8.15 14.07 -2.18
CA VAL A 165 -9.08 12.95 -2.01
C VAL A 165 -8.37 11.78 -1.35
N PHE A 166 -9.13 10.86 -0.78
CA PHE A 166 -8.54 9.65 -0.23
C PHE A 166 -8.05 8.74 -1.37
N CYS A 167 -6.78 8.37 -1.31
CA CYS A 167 -6.09 7.50 -2.25
C CYS A 167 -5.58 6.27 -1.51
N HIS A 168 -5.61 5.10 -2.15
CA HIS A 168 -4.89 3.90 -1.75
C HIS A 168 -3.40 3.99 -2.10
N ASN A 169 -3.06 4.63 -3.23
CA ASN A 169 -1.70 4.83 -3.74
C ASN A 169 -0.89 3.57 -4.12
N ASP A 170 -1.47 2.39 -3.98
CA ASP A 170 -0.88 1.10 -4.39
C ASP A 170 -1.97 0.10 -4.79
N LEU A 171 -3.00 0.58 -5.49
CA LEU A 171 -4.15 -0.22 -5.90
C LEU A 171 -3.81 -1.11 -7.12
N ASN A 172 -2.90 -2.05 -6.91
CA ASN A 172 -2.40 -3.00 -7.90
C ASN A 172 -3.11 -4.36 -7.80
N ASN A 173 -2.85 -5.25 -8.75
CA ASN A 173 -3.51 -6.55 -8.87
C ASN A 173 -3.19 -7.56 -7.73
N ARG A 174 -2.18 -7.31 -6.90
CA ARG A 174 -1.84 -8.11 -5.70
C ARG A 174 -2.57 -7.62 -4.44
N ASN A 175 -3.13 -6.42 -4.49
CA ASN A 175 -3.85 -5.80 -3.39
C ASN A 175 -5.38 -5.90 -3.55
N ILE A 176 -5.85 -6.55 -4.61
CA ILE A 176 -7.27 -6.79 -4.89
C ILE A 176 -7.55 -8.29 -4.85
N LEU A 177 -8.46 -8.70 -3.96
CA LEU A 177 -9.01 -10.05 -3.92
C LEU A 177 -10.33 -10.11 -4.69
N VAL A 178 -10.49 -11.18 -5.46
CA VAL A 178 -11.69 -11.45 -6.23
C VAL A 178 -12.24 -12.85 -5.94
N ASP A 179 -13.55 -12.98 -6.09
CA ASP A 179 -14.21 -14.27 -6.21
C ASP A 179 -13.76 -14.95 -7.52
N PRO A 180 -13.19 -16.16 -7.48
CA PRO A 180 -12.57 -16.79 -8.66
C PRO A 180 -13.57 -17.21 -9.75
N THR A 181 -14.87 -17.19 -9.46
CA THR A 181 -15.94 -17.57 -10.39
C THR A 181 -16.61 -16.34 -10.99
N THR A 182 -16.86 -15.32 -10.17
CA THR A 182 -17.65 -14.14 -10.55
C THR A 182 -16.82 -12.89 -10.79
N PHE A 183 -15.53 -12.88 -10.41
CA PHE A 183 -14.64 -11.72 -10.39
C PHE A 183 -15.16 -10.51 -9.60
N ARG A 184 -16.16 -10.71 -8.73
CA ARG A 184 -16.58 -9.72 -7.75
C ARG A 184 -15.43 -9.45 -6.79
N ILE A 185 -15.12 -8.19 -6.55
CA ILE A 185 -14.13 -7.79 -5.55
C ILE A 185 -14.62 -8.24 -4.17
N THR A 186 -13.84 -9.07 -3.50
CA THR A 186 -14.12 -9.56 -2.14
C THR A 186 -13.31 -8.83 -1.09
N GLY A 187 -12.24 -8.13 -1.50
CA GLY A 187 -11.42 -7.33 -0.59
C GLY A 187 -10.39 -6.47 -1.29
N ILE A 188 -10.06 -5.34 -0.67
CA ILE A 188 -8.90 -4.51 -0.98
C ILE A 188 -8.03 -4.45 0.28
N ILE A 189 -6.75 -4.75 0.13
CA ILE A 189 -5.77 -4.87 1.23
C ILE A 189 -4.56 -3.98 0.98
N ASP A 190 -3.66 -3.90 1.97
CA ASP A 190 -2.39 -3.16 1.88
C ASP A 190 -2.55 -1.63 1.77
N TRP A 191 -3.31 -1.07 2.72
CA TRP A 191 -3.62 0.35 2.81
C TRP A 191 -2.49 1.20 3.45
N GLU A 192 -1.26 0.70 3.52
CA GLU A 192 -0.19 1.33 4.30
C GLU A 192 0.28 2.68 3.73
N PHE A 193 0.01 2.94 2.45
CA PHE A 193 0.26 4.21 1.77
C PHE A 193 -0.99 5.07 1.57
N ALA A 194 -2.12 4.65 2.15
CA ALA A 194 -3.37 5.34 1.94
C ALA A 194 -3.44 6.66 2.71
N GLY A 195 -4.15 7.64 2.16
CA GLY A 195 -4.28 8.96 2.76
C GLY A 195 -4.86 9.98 1.79
N TYR A 196 -4.77 11.27 2.13
CA TYR A 196 -5.27 12.36 1.30
C TYR A 196 -4.19 12.88 0.36
N PHE A 197 -4.40 12.73 -0.94
CA PHE A 197 -3.47 13.12 -2.01
C PHE A 197 -4.22 13.72 -3.21
N PRO A 198 -3.54 14.34 -4.19
CA PRO A 198 -4.18 14.71 -5.45
C PRO A 198 -4.87 13.52 -6.11
N SER A 199 -6.06 13.73 -6.66
CA SER A 199 -6.86 12.63 -7.25
C SER A 199 -6.13 11.85 -8.34
N GLU A 200 -5.24 12.51 -9.07
CA GLU A 200 -4.41 11.93 -10.13
C GLU A 200 -3.30 11.01 -9.62
N TRP A 201 -3.04 10.99 -8.30
CA TRP A 201 -2.07 10.08 -7.67
C TRP A 201 -2.61 8.67 -7.47
N GLU A 202 -3.94 8.48 -7.56
CA GLU A 202 -4.54 7.16 -7.61
C GLU A 202 -4.42 6.59 -9.02
N LEU A 203 -3.33 5.86 -9.26
CA LEU A 203 -3.02 5.27 -10.55
C LEU A 203 -3.82 3.98 -10.78
N ALA A 204 -4.21 3.74 -12.02
CA ALA A 204 -4.84 2.49 -12.43
C ALA A 204 -3.81 1.36 -12.58
N LEU A 205 -3.31 0.84 -11.46
CA LEU A 205 -2.28 -0.20 -11.43
C LEU A 205 -2.84 -1.63 -11.54
N TRP A 206 -4.11 -1.84 -11.19
CA TRP A 206 -4.77 -3.15 -11.23
C TRP A 206 -4.83 -3.87 -12.59
N PRO A 207 -4.86 -3.20 -13.77
CA PRO A 207 -4.83 -3.90 -15.05
C PRO A 207 -3.41 -4.20 -15.52
N LEU A 208 -2.38 -3.71 -14.82
CA LEU A 208 -0.98 -3.80 -15.22
C LEU A 208 -0.29 -4.95 -14.51
N ASP A 209 0.69 -5.55 -15.19
CA ASP A 209 1.69 -6.36 -14.52
C ASP A 209 2.70 -5.46 -13.79
N TRP A 210 3.69 -6.09 -13.15
CA TRP A 210 4.72 -5.36 -12.40
C TRP A 210 5.50 -4.37 -13.27
N GLU A 211 5.82 -4.75 -14.50
CA GLU A 211 6.62 -3.92 -15.41
C GLU A 211 5.81 -2.73 -15.94
N GLY A 212 4.56 -2.95 -16.34
CA GLY A 212 3.64 -1.87 -16.71
C GLY A 212 3.41 -0.89 -15.55
N GLY A 213 3.24 -1.41 -14.33
CA GLY A 213 3.12 -0.57 -13.12
C GLY A 213 4.39 0.24 -12.85
N ARG A 214 5.58 -0.35 -13.02
CA ARG A 214 6.88 0.34 -12.90
C ARG A 214 6.98 1.49 -13.92
N LEU A 215 6.70 1.21 -15.19
CA LEU A 215 6.76 2.21 -16.26
C LEU A 215 5.76 3.35 -16.03
N LEU A 216 4.53 3.06 -15.59
CA LEU A 216 3.55 4.09 -15.27
C LEU A 216 4.01 4.97 -14.09
N ASN A 217 4.60 4.37 -13.05
CA ASN A 217 5.16 5.12 -11.93
C ASN A 217 6.27 6.08 -12.38
N GLU A 218 7.14 5.65 -13.29
CA GLU A 218 8.21 6.48 -13.87
C GLU A 218 7.65 7.63 -14.71
N GLN A 219 6.60 7.37 -15.50
CA GLN A 219 5.95 8.40 -16.33
C GLN A 219 5.33 9.53 -15.51
N VAL A 220 4.83 9.24 -14.30
CA VAL A 220 4.17 10.24 -13.44
C VAL A 220 5.07 10.82 -12.36
N GLU A 221 6.31 10.32 -12.19
CA GLU A 221 7.22 10.72 -11.11
C GLU A 221 7.39 12.24 -11.07
N ARG A 222 7.73 12.85 -12.22
CA ARG A 222 7.89 14.31 -12.35
C ARG A 222 6.63 15.09 -11.95
N ARG A 223 5.46 14.64 -12.42
CA ARG A 223 4.16 15.27 -12.10
C ARG A 223 3.91 15.24 -10.60
N ASP A 224 4.19 14.12 -9.95
CA ASP A 224 3.91 13.96 -8.52
C ASP A 224 4.94 14.72 -7.66
N LEU A 225 6.21 14.79 -8.09
CA LEU A 225 7.25 15.59 -7.44
C LEU A 225 6.98 17.10 -7.50
N ALA A 226 6.37 17.58 -8.58
CA ALA A 226 6.03 18.98 -8.74
C ALA A 226 5.12 19.52 -7.62
N LEU A 227 4.34 18.65 -6.96
CA LEU A 227 3.54 19.05 -5.78
C LEU A 227 4.41 19.56 -4.63
N PHE A 228 5.63 19.06 -4.51
CA PHE A 228 6.62 19.48 -3.51
C PHE A 228 7.62 20.50 -4.06
N GLY A 229 7.41 21.02 -5.27
CA GLY A 229 8.33 21.94 -5.93
C GLY A 229 9.66 21.28 -6.33
N LEU A 230 9.62 19.98 -6.67
CA LEU A 230 10.80 19.18 -7.01
C LEU A 230 10.72 18.64 -8.43
N GLU A 231 11.88 18.45 -9.03
CA GLU A 231 12.09 17.67 -10.25
C GLU A 231 12.81 16.34 -9.91
N PRO A 232 12.79 15.32 -10.80
CA PRO A 232 13.49 14.05 -10.58
C PRO A 232 14.97 14.20 -10.24
N GLU A 233 15.63 15.23 -10.77
CA GLU A 233 17.04 15.54 -10.54
C GLU A 233 17.32 16.07 -9.13
N ASP A 234 16.29 16.55 -8.41
CA ASP A 234 16.42 17.00 -7.02
C ASP A 234 16.43 15.84 -6.02
N LEU A 235 16.13 14.61 -6.44
CA LEU A 235 16.07 13.45 -5.56
C LEU A 235 17.45 13.04 -5.05
N ARG A 236 17.51 12.76 -3.74
CA ARG A 236 18.70 12.26 -3.04
C ARG A 236 18.63 10.75 -3.02
N ASP A 237 19.07 10.12 -4.11
CA ASP A 237 19.08 8.67 -4.31
C ASP A 237 19.69 7.92 -3.12
N CYS A 238 18.83 7.52 -2.18
CA CYS A 238 19.19 6.77 -0.98
C CYS A 238 19.17 5.24 -1.20
N LEU A 239 18.85 4.83 -2.44
CA LEU A 239 18.96 3.46 -2.92
C LEU A 239 20.40 3.23 -3.43
N GLU A 240 21.39 3.24 -2.54
CA GLU A 240 22.70 2.71 -2.90
C GLU A 240 22.61 1.18 -2.96
N GLU A 241 23.07 0.62 -4.10
CA GLU A 241 23.18 -0.79 -4.50
C GLU A 241 22.35 -1.81 -3.68
N ARG A 242 21.36 -2.44 -4.33
CA ARG A 242 20.68 -3.62 -3.77
C ARG A 242 21.75 -4.62 -3.32
N PRO A 243 21.63 -5.24 -2.13
CA PRO A 243 22.55 -6.29 -1.71
C PRO A 243 22.54 -7.48 -2.67
#